data_AF-A0A382KL70-F1
#
_entry.id   AF-A0A382KL70-F1
#
_cell.length_a   1.000
_cell.length_b   1.000
_cell.length_c   1.000
_cell.angle_alpha   90.00
_cell.angle_beta   90.00
_cell.angle_gamma   90.00
#
_symmetry.space_group_name_H-M   'P 1'
#
loop_
_entity.id
_entity.type
_entity.pdbx_description
1 polymer ?
#
loop_
_entity_poly.entity_id
_entity_poly.type
_entity_poly.pdbx_seq_one_letter_code
_entity_poly.pdbx_strand_id
1 'polypeptide(L)'
;MRATSVSLLFLLFASASMAQPPETSERPHANLARVMQAIMFPNSNIIFNVQGQDPAAPKPVYEPGSSAFSWVDWGAGIYTGWEVVENAGIALEEGIDLITKPGRLCTNGRPVPLEQPDFVLGIQRLRAVARAVQEAAREQSQEKVIDITNQLAEACYGCHQVHRIAPRGEANRCVP
;
A
#
# COMPACT_ATOMS: atom_id res chain seq x y z
N MET A 1 -33.64 25.32 73.85
CA MET A 1 -34.32 24.44 72.88
C MET A 1 -34.74 25.25 71.66
N ARG A 2 -34.07 25.05 70.52
CA ARG A 2 -34.60 25.08 69.15
C ARG A 2 -33.41 24.97 68.19
N ALA A 3 -33.25 23.77 67.67
CA ALA A 3 -32.27 23.43 66.64
C ALA A 3 -32.77 24.00 65.30
N THR A 4 -31.89 24.70 64.58
CA THR A 4 -32.10 25.01 63.17
C THR A 4 -31.00 24.31 62.38
N SER A 5 -31.39 23.23 61.71
CA SER A 5 -30.56 22.41 60.83
C SER A 5 -29.97 23.24 59.70
N VAL A 6 -28.64 23.21 59.59
CA VAL A 6 -27.91 23.62 58.39
C VAL A 6 -27.81 22.38 57.51
N SER A 7 -28.63 22.28 56.47
CA SER A 7 -28.47 21.26 55.43
C SER A 7 -27.30 21.64 54.53
N LEU A 8 -26.14 21.03 54.77
CA LEU A 8 -25.01 21.05 53.85
C LEU A 8 -25.33 20.13 52.67
N LEU A 9 -25.72 20.72 51.53
CA LEU A 9 -25.87 20.00 50.27
C LEU A 9 -24.48 19.77 49.68
N PHE A 10 -23.89 18.61 49.95
CA PHE A 10 -22.66 18.17 49.28
C PHE A 10 -22.97 17.87 47.80
N LEU A 11 -22.60 18.79 46.91
CA LEU A 11 -22.55 18.56 45.47
C LEU A 11 -21.41 17.56 45.18
N LEU A 12 -21.77 16.29 45.03
CA LEU A 12 -20.91 15.24 44.49
C LEU A 12 -20.67 15.53 43.00
N PHE A 13 -19.54 16.16 42.68
CA PHE A 13 -19.01 16.17 41.33
C PHE A 13 -18.52 14.76 41.01
N ALA A 14 -19.34 13.97 40.32
CA ALA A 14 -18.91 12.72 39.71
C ALA A 14 -17.93 13.03 38.59
N SER A 15 -16.63 12.88 38.86
CA SER A 15 -15.58 12.89 37.86
C SER A 15 -15.77 11.68 36.94
N ALA A 16 -16.49 11.86 35.84
CA ALA A 16 -16.48 10.90 34.75
C ALA A 16 -15.07 10.89 34.15
N SER A 17 -14.26 9.92 34.55
CA SER A 17 -12.97 9.65 33.91
C SER A 17 -13.27 9.25 32.47
N MET A 18 -13.06 10.17 31.52
CA MET A 18 -13.13 9.84 30.11
C MET A 18 -12.04 8.79 29.83
N ALA A 19 -12.46 7.55 29.57
CA ALA A 19 -11.55 6.54 29.06
C ALA A 19 -11.01 7.04 27.72
N GLN A 20 -9.72 7.39 27.67
CA GLN A 20 -9.04 7.61 26.41
C GLN A 20 -9.06 6.28 25.64
N PRO A 21 -9.46 6.26 24.35
CA PRO A 21 -9.29 5.09 23.52
C PRO A 21 -7.82 4.64 23.60
N PRO A 22 -7.51 3.34 23.66
CA PRO A 22 -6.13 2.91 23.67
C PRO A 22 -5.42 3.43 22.41
N GLU A 23 -4.44 4.30 22.60
CA GLU A 23 -3.45 4.62 21.56
C GLU A 23 -2.59 3.39 21.33
N THR A 24 -3.13 2.44 20.59
CA THR A 24 -2.31 1.42 19.95
C THR A 24 -2.50 1.59 18.44
N SER A 25 -2.12 2.77 17.92
CA SER A 25 -1.69 2.83 16.54
C SER A 25 -0.44 1.95 16.46
N GLU A 26 -0.64 0.67 16.19
CA GLU A 26 0.43 -0.31 16.12
C GLU A 26 1.49 0.19 15.14
N ARG A 27 2.73 0.30 15.64
CA ARG A 27 3.85 0.83 14.85
C ARG A 27 3.98 0.00 13.57
N PRO A 28 4.25 0.64 12.41
CA PRO A 28 4.48 -0.11 11.19
C PRO A 28 5.60 -1.14 11.38
N HIS A 29 5.30 -2.41 11.11
CA HIS A 29 6.23 -3.54 11.31
C HIS A 29 7.52 -3.40 10.49
N ALA A 30 7.42 -2.86 9.26
CA ALA A 30 8.52 -2.77 8.32
C ALA A 30 8.76 -1.33 7.85
N ASN A 31 9.98 -1.04 7.40
CA ASN A 31 10.27 0.23 6.72
C ASN A 31 9.60 0.30 5.33
N LEU A 32 9.59 1.49 4.73
CA LEU A 32 8.98 1.71 3.41
C LEU A 32 9.57 0.80 2.33
N ALA A 33 10.90 0.63 2.27
CA ALA A 33 11.53 -0.17 1.21
C ALA A 33 11.04 -1.63 1.22
N ARG A 34 10.80 -2.21 2.40
CA ARG A 34 10.26 -3.57 2.50
C ARG A 34 8.81 -3.68 2.04
N VAL A 35 7.97 -2.67 2.27
CA VAL A 35 6.61 -2.61 1.70
C VAL A 35 6.66 -2.51 0.18
N MET A 36 7.53 -1.64 -0.35
CA MET A 36 7.72 -1.50 -1.79
C MET A 36 8.17 -2.82 -2.43
N GLN A 37 9.15 -3.52 -1.83
CA GLN A 37 9.63 -4.81 -2.34
C GLN A 37 8.59 -5.91 -2.26
N ALA A 38 7.86 -6.00 -1.15
CA ALA A 38 6.95 -7.12 -0.91
C ALA A 38 5.63 -6.99 -1.68
N ILE A 39 5.17 -5.76 -1.93
CA ILE A 39 3.83 -5.50 -2.48
C ILE A 39 3.93 -4.74 -3.80
N MET A 40 4.51 -3.54 -3.80
CA MET A 40 4.43 -2.67 -4.98
C MET A 40 5.22 -3.22 -6.17
N PHE A 41 6.43 -3.72 -5.91
CA PHE A 41 7.34 -4.20 -6.95
C PHE A 41 6.78 -5.40 -7.73
N PRO A 42 6.39 -6.53 -7.11
CA PRO A 42 5.84 -7.66 -7.87
C PRO A 42 4.56 -7.28 -8.62
N ASN A 43 3.65 -6.54 -7.97
CA ASN A 43 2.36 -6.19 -8.58
C ASN A 43 2.48 -5.18 -9.74
N SER A 44 3.37 -4.18 -9.63
CA SER A 44 3.64 -3.29 -10.76
C SER A 44 4.27 -4.03 -11.94
N ASN A 45 5.16 -5.01 -11.70
CA ASN A 45 5.75 -5.81 -12.77
C ASN A 45 4.74 -6.72 -13.46
N ILE A 46 3.72 -7.24 -12.76
CA ILE A 46 2.60 -7.94 -13.38
C ILE A 46 1.90 -7.03 -14.40
N ILE A 47 1.63 -5.77 -14.02
CA ILE A 47 0.96 -4.80 -14.88
C ILE A 47 1.86 -4.41 -16.07
N PHE A 48 3.14 -4.14 -15.84
CA PHE A 48 4.08 -3.85 -16.92
C PHE A 48 4.26 -5.01 -17.90
N ASN A 49 4.18 -6.25 -17.41
CA ASN A 49 4.31 -7.45 -18.24
C ASN A 49 3.20 -7.55 -19.31
N VAL A 50 2.04 -6.93 -19.08
CA VAL A 50 0.93 -6.89 -20.06
C VAL A 50 1.35 -6.26 -21.39
N GLN A 51 2.39 -5.41 -21.41
CA GLN A 51 2.95 -4.85 -22.64
C GLN A 51 3.53 -5.89 -23.60
N GLY A 52 4.05 -7.01 -23.06
CA GLY A 52 4.67 -8.06 -23.86
C GLY A 52 3.94 -9.40 -23.79
N GLN A 53 3.01 -9.57 -22.86
CA GLN A 53 2.35 -10.84 -22.56
C GLN A 53 0.85 -10.62 -22.45
N ASP A 54 0.08 -11.20 -23.37
CA ASP A 54 -1.38 -11.21 -23.28
C ASP A 54 -1.81 -12.02 -22.03
N PRO A 55 -2.58 -11.42 -21.10
CA PRO A 55 -3.15 -12.14 -19.98
C PRO A 55 -4.08 -13.29 -20.44
N ALA A 56 -4.83 -13.12 -21.53
CA ALA A 56 -5.75 -14.14 -22.05
C ALA A 56 -5.04 -15.31 -22.75
N ALA A 57 -3.73 -15.19 -23.02
CA ALA A 57 -2.97 -16.28 -23.63
C ALA A 57 -2.96 -17.53 -22.72
N PRO A 58 -3.08 -18.74 -23.28
CA PRO A 58 -3.04 -19.98 -22.52
C PRO A 58 -1.80 -20.06 -21.63
N LYS A 59 -1.99 -20.44 -20.36
CA LYS A 59 -0.91 -20.65 -19.39
C LYS A 59 -0.74 -22.14 -19.11
N PRO A 60 0.48 -22.62 -18.83
CA PRO A 60 0.69 -23.99 -18.38
C PRO A 60 -0.12 -24.28 -17.12
N VAL A 61 -0.81 -25.43 -17.10
CA VAL A 61 -1.51 -25.91 -15.91
C VAL A 61 -0.52 -26.68 -15.04
N TYR A 62 -0.52 -26.39 -13.74
CA TYR A 62 0.25 -27.18 -12.79
C TYR A 62 -0.40 -28.55 -12.62
N GLU A 63 0.37 -29.62 -12.84
CA GLU A 63 -0.07 -31.01 -12.65
C GLU A 63 0.48 -31.56 -11.32
N PRO A 64 -0.37 -31.78 -10.29
CA PRO A 64 0.07 -32.36 -9.02
C PRO A 64 0.74 -33.72 -9.21
N GLY A 65 1.89 -33.91 -8.56
CA GLY A 65 2.65 -35.19 -8.60
C GLY A 65 3.55 -35.36 -9.83
N SER A 66 3.59 -34.39 -10.76
CA SER A 66 4.54 -34.39 -11.89
C SER A 66 5.97 -34.00 -11.49
N SER A 67 6.13 -33.31 -10.37
CA SER A 67 7.41 -32.86 -9.80
C SER A 67 7.31 -32.66 -8.28
N ALA A 68 8.45 -32.41 -7.63
CA ALA A 68 8.43 -31.93 -6.25
C ALA A 68 7.67 -30.60 -6.16
N PHE A 69 6.96 -30.36 -5.06
CA PHE A 69 6.15 -29.16 -4.89
C PHE A 69 6.99 -27.89 -5.08
N SER A 70 6.54 -27.03 -5.99
CA SER A 70 7.09 -25.72 -6.28
C SER A 70 5.98 -24.69 -6.12
N TRP A 71 6.11 -23.79 -5.13
CA TRP A 71 5.14 -22.72 -4.90
C TRP A 71 4.97 -21.83 -6.13
N VAL A 72 6.06 -21.62 -6.88
CA VAL A 72 6.05 -20.78 -8.08
C VAL A 72 5.24 -21.44 -9.19
N ASP A 73 5.50 -22.72 -9.47
CA ASP A 73 4.83 -23.44 -10.56
C ASP A 73 3.36 -23.71 -10.22
N TRP A 74 3.08 -24.11 -8.98
CA TRP A 74 1.71 -24.31 -8.50
C TRP A 74 0.93 -22.99 -8.47
N GLY A 75 1.52 -21.94 -7.90
CA GLY A 75 0.86 -20.64 -7.74
C GLY A 75 0.52 -19.97 -9.07
N ALA A 76 1.37 -20.14 -10.09
CA ALA A 76 1.12 -19.63 -11.43
C ALA A 76 -0.15 -20.21 -12.09
N GLY A 77 -0.64 -21.37 -11.61
CA GLY A 77 -1.84 -22.02 -12.12
C GLY A 77 -3.13 -21.74 -11.33
N ILE A 78 -3.08 -21.04 -10.18
CA ILE A 78 -4.26 -20.82 -9.32
C ILE A 78 -5.06 -19.60 -9.78
N TYR A 79 -4.37 -18.46 -9.87
CA TYR A 79 -4.92 -17.22 -10.37
C TYR A 79 -4.28 -16.97 -11.73
N THR A 80 -5.09 -16.87 -12.77
CA THR A 80 -4.60 -16.73 -14.14
C THR A 80 -5.38 -15.65 -14.89
N GLY A 81 -4.89 -15.26 -16.06
CA GLY A 81 -5.60 -14.32 -16.91
C GLY A 81 -5.70 -12.92 -16.33
N TRP A 82 -6.81 -12.28 -16.65
CA TRP A 82 -7.11 -10.90 -16.26
C TRP A 82 -7.31 -10.70 -14.76
N GLU A 83 -7.69 -11.75 -14.04
CA GLU A 83 -7.82 -11.70 -12.58
C GLU A 83 -6.48 -11.36 -11.91
N VAL A 84 -5.36 -11.85 -12.45
CA VAL A 84 -4.01 -11.54 -11.92
C VAL A 84 -3.68 -10.05 -12.09
N VAL A 85 -4.07 -9.46 -13.21
CA VAL A 85 -3.85 -8.03 -13.49
C VAL A 85 -4.74 -7.17 -12.59
N GLU A 86 -6.00 -7.56 -12.42
CA GLU A 86 -6.91 -6.89 -11.49
C GLU A 86 -6.40 -6.94 -10.05
N ASN A 87 -6.01 -8.13 -9.56
CA ASN A 87 -5.45 -8.33 -8.23
C ASN A 87 -4.18 -7.51 -8.00
N ALA A 88 -3.34 -7.36 -9.03
CA ALA A 88 -2.18 -6.48 -8.97
C ALA A 88 -2.59 -5.01 -8.78
N GLY A 89 -3.62 -4.55 -9.50
CA GLY A 89 -4.21 -3.22 -9.30
C GLY A 89 -4.76 -3.02 -7.89
N ILE A 90 -5.47 -4.01 -7.33
CA ILE A 90 -5.95 -3.98 -5.94
C ILE A 90 -4.79 -3.90 -4.95
N ALA A 91 -3.75 -4.73 -5.14
CA ALA A 91 -2.59 -4.75 -4.27
C ALA A 91 -1.80 -3.44 -4.31
N LEU A 92 -1.71 -2.76 -5.46
CA LEU A 92 -1.14 -1.42 -5.53
C LEU A 92 -1.98 -0.42 -4.73
N GLU A 93 -3.31 -0.46 -4.87
CA GLU A 93 -4.20 0.45 -4.17
C GLU A 93 -4.16 0.27 -2.64
N GLU A 94 -4.30 -0.96 -2.14
CA GLU A 94 -4.19 -1.28 -0.71
C GLU A 94 -2.77 -1.03 -0.18
N GLY A 95 -1.76 -1.28 -1.03
CA GLY A 95 -0.35 -1.02 -0.73
C GLY A 95 -0.07 0.45 -0.41
N ILE A 96 -0.84 1.38 -0.98
CA ILE A 96 -0.71 2.82 -0.69
C ILE A 96 -0.99 3.11 0.78
N ASP A 97 -2.03 2.51 1.36
CA ASP A 97 -2.39 2.73 2.77
C ASP A 97 -1.29 2.19 3.69
N LEU A 98 -0.64 1.10 3.28
CA LEU A 98 0.55 0.62 3.95
C LEU A 98 1.69 1.62 3.82
N ILE A 99 2.00 2.12 2.62
CA ILE A 99 3.06 3.13 2.41
C ILE A 99 2.84 4.37 3.29
N THR A 100 1.60 4.86 3.38
CA THR A 100 1.25 6.09 4.09
C THR A 100 0.91 5.90 5.56
N LYS A 101 1.02 4.67 6.10
CA LYS A 101 0.74 4.39 7.51
C LYS A 101 1.58 5.31 8.42
N PRO A 102 0.96 6.08 9.35
CA PRO A 102 1.66 6.97 10.26
C PRO A 102 2.77 6.26 11.04
N GLY A 103 3.89 6.97 11.27
CA GLY A 103 5.05 6.44 11.98
C GLY A 103 5.94 5.51 11.15
N ARG A 104 5.66 5.31 9.85
CA ARG A 104 6.53 4.51 8.99
C ARG A 104 7.83 5.25 8.72
N LEU A 105 8.94 4.50 8.81
CA LEU A 105 10.27 5.00 8.54
C LEU A 105 10.77 4.49 7.19
N CYS A 106 11.68 5.24 6.58
CA CYS A 106 12.49 4.77 5.47
C CYS A 106 13.74 4.02 5.99
N THR A 107 14.56 3.47 5.09
CA THR A 107 15.70 2.60 5.45
C THR A 107 16.77 3.33 6.25
N ASN A 108 16.91 4.64 6.07
CA ASN A 108 17.80 5.47 6.88
C ASN A 108 17.20 5.95 8.22
N GLY A 109 16.04 5.42 8.64
CA GLY A 109 15.40 5.75 9.91
C GLY A 109 14.63 7.07 9.92
N ARG A 110 14.67 7.88 8.86
CA ARG A 110 13.84 9.10 8.74
C ARG A 110 12.38 8.72 8.45
N PRO A 111 11.39 9.53 8.86
CA PRO A 111 9.99 9.30 8.49
C PRO A 111 9.78 9.26 6.98
N VAL A 112 8.74 8.55 6.51
CA VAL A 112 8.23 8.71 5.15
C VAL A 112 7.78 10.18 4.95
N PRO A 113 8.06 10.82 3.80
CA PRO A 113 7.79 12.24 3.58
C PRO A 113 6.31 12.55 3.31
N LEU A 114 5.41 12.16 4.23
CA LEU A 114 3.95 12.31 4.08
C LEU A 114 3.48 13.78 4.00
N GLU A 115 4.30 14.72 4.45
CA GLU A 115 4.01 16.15 4.42
C GLU A 115 4.51 16.84 3.14
N GLN A 116 5.28 16.14 2.30
CA GLN A 116 5.81 16.70 1.07
C GLN A 116 4.74 16.68 -0.03
N PRO A 117 4.37 17.83 -0.63
CA PRO A 117 3.26 17.91 -1.59
C PRO A 117 3.42 17.01 -2.82
N ASP A 118 4.64 16.86 -3.32
CA ASP A 118 4.97 16.01 -4.46
C ASP A 118 4.84 14.51 -4.12
N PHE A 119 5.19 14.11 -2.90
CA PHE A 119 4.95 12.74 -2.42
C PHE A 119 3.44 12.45 -2.34
N VAL A 120 2.67 13.36 -1.74
CA VAL A 120 1.20 13.23 -1.63
C VAL A 120 0.57 13.14 -3.02
N LEU A 121 1.00 13.99 -3.96
CA LEU A 121 0.53 13.96 -5.34
C LEU A 121 0.89 12.64 -6.04
N GLY A 122 2.10 12.11 -5.82
CA GLY A 122 2.52 10.81 -6.33
C GLY A 122 1.63 9.67 -5.82
N ILE A 123 1.31 9.66 -4.52
CA ILE A 123 0.39 8.70 -3.90
C ILE A 123 -1.02 8.80 -4.51
N GLN A 124 -1.55 10.01 -4.69
CA GLN A 124 -2.87 10.21 -5.32
C GLN A 124 -2.90 9.70 -6.77
N ARG A 125 -1.87 10.01 -7.56
CA ARG A 125 -1.73 9.52 -8.94
C ARG A 125 -1.62 8.01 -9.00
N LEU A 126 -0.84 7.40 -8.11
CA LEU A 126 -0.70 5.96 -8.04
C LEU A 126 -2.03 5.27 -7.70
N ARG A 127 -2.83 5.84 -6.79
CA ARG A 127 -4.18 5.32 -6.48
C ARG A 127 -5.11 5.39 -7.69
N ALA A 128 -5.10 6.51 -8.41
CA ALA A 128 -5.91 6.67 -9.62
C ALA A 128 -5.51 5.65 -10.70
N VAL A 129 -4.21 5.48 -10.94
CA VAL A 129 -3.68 4.47 -11.87
C VAL A 129 -4.06 3.06 -11.45
N ALA A 130 -3.94 2.72 -10.16
CA ALA A 130 -4.29 1.40 -9.65
C ALA A 130 -5.76 1.06 -9.93
N ARG A 131 -6.68 2.02 -9.72
CA ARG A 131 -8.11 1.86 -10.06
C ARG A 131 -8.35 1.72 -11.57
N ALA A 132 -7.65 2.51 -12.38
CA ALA A 132 -7.76 2.43 -13.84
C ALA A 132 -7.30 1.07 -14.37
N VAL A 133 -6.23 0.48 -13.79
CA VAL A 133 -5.79 -0.89 -14.11
C VAL A 133 -6.87 -1.90 -13.77
N GLN A 134 -7.50 -1.79 -12.59
CA GLN A 134 -8.59 -2.71 -12.19
C GLN A 134 -9.76 -2.66 -13.20
N GLU A 135 -10.17 -1.46 -13.62
CA GLU A 135 -11.23 -1.27 -14.61
C GLU A 135 -10.86 -1.89 -15.97
N ALA A 136 -9.67 -1.56 -16.49
CA ALA A 136 -9.18 -2.11 -17.76
C ALA A 136 -9.01 -3.63 -17.72
N ALA A 137 -8.63 -4.20 -16.57
CA ALA A 137 -8.53 -5.64 -16.38
C ALA A 137 -9.91 -6.32 -16.37
N ARG A 138 -10.92 -5.72 -15.72
CA ARG A 138 -12.31 -6.20 -15.77
C ARG A 138 -12.90 -6.18 -17.18
N GLU A 139 -12.50 -5.19 -17.98
CA GLU A 139 -12.84 -5.09 -19.40
C GLU A 139 -11.96 -5.98 -20.30
N GLN A 140 -10.93 -6.60 -19.75
CA GLN A 140 -9.99 -7.46 -20.47
C GLN A 140 -9.26 -6.76 -21.63
N SER A 141 -8.94 -5.47 -21.47
CA SER A 141 -8.34 -4.65 -22.53
C SER A 141 -6.83 -4.50 -22.37
N GLN A 142 -6.07 -5.23 -23.18
CA GLN A 142 -4.61 -5.14 -23.20
C GLN A 142 -4.12 -3.76 -23.62
N GLU A 143 -4.74 -3.18 -24.65
CA GLU A 143 -4.45 -1.82 -25.11
C GLU A 143 -4.58 -0.79 -23.98
N LYS A 144 -5.72 -0.79 -23.26
CA LYS A 144 -5.92 0.13 -22.14
C LYS A 144 -4.87 -0.04 -21.04
N VAL A 145 -4.53 -1.28 -20.67
CA VAL A 145 -3.48 -1.51 -19.66
C VAL A 145 -2.12 -1.02 -20.15
N ILE A 146 -1.78 -1.24 -21.43
CA ILE A 146 -0.55 -0.73 -22.04
C ILE A 146 -0.48 0.80 -21.92
N ASP A 147 -1.54 1.51 -22.29
CA ASP A 147 -1.59 2.97 -22.19
C ASP A 147 -1.44 3.47 -20.75
N ILE A 148 -2.03 2.75 -19.79
CA ILE A 148 -1.93 3.05 -18.36
C ILE A 148 -0.50 2.84 -17.83
N THR A 149 0.31 1.95 -18.43
CA THR A 149 1.67 1.69 -17.93
C THR A 149 2.58 2.92 -17.93
N ASN A 150 2.40 3.85 -18.88
CA ASN A 150 3.13 5.12 -18.87
C ASN A 150 2.78 5.96 -17.64
N GLN A 151 1.48 6.06 -17.32
CA GLN A 151 0.99 6.78 -16.13
C GLN A 151 1.47 6.11 -14.83
N LEU A 152 1.52 4.77 -14.81
CA LEU A 152 2.07 4.01 -13.68
C LEU A 152 3.55 4.32 -13.47
N ALA A 153 4.34 4.34 -14.54
CA ALA A 153 5.74 4.69 -14.48
C ALA A 153 5.92 6.12 -13.94
N GLU A 154 5.20 7.09 -14.47
CA GLU A 154 5.24 8.49 -14.02
C GLU A 154 4.86 8.64 -12.54
N ALA A 155 3.82 7.94 -12.07
CA ALA A 155 3.44 7.93 -10.65
C ALA A 155 4.58 7.39 -9.76
N CYS A 156 5.27 6.33 -10.22
CA CYS A 156 6.44 5.79 -9.52
C CYS A 156 7.62 6.78 -9.52
N TYR A 157 7.89 7.45 -10.64
CA TYR A 157 8.97 8.44 -10.75
C TYR A 157 8.77 9.63 -9.82
N GLY A 158 7.53 10.09 -9.65
CA GLY A 158 7.19 11.21 -8.75
C GLY A 158 7.72 11.01 -7.32
N CYS A 159 7.77 9.76 -6.84
CA CYS A 159 8.36 9.44 -5.55
C CYS A 159 9.84 9.01 -5.66
N HIS A 160 10.17 8.15 -6.63
CA HIS A 160 11.49 7.53 -6.70
C HIS A 160 12.61 8.50 -7.10
N GLN A 161 12.33 9.50 -7.94
CA GLN A 161 13.36 10.45 -8.35
C GLN A 161 13.68 11.46 -7.25
N VAL A 162 12.67 11.86 -6.47
CA VAL A 162 12.80 12.95 -5.48
C VAL A 162 13.15 12.43 -4.08
N HIS A 163 12.52 11.34 -3.64
CA HIS A 163 12.57 10.94 -2.23
C HIS A 163 13.45 9.72 -1.96
N ARG A 164 13.88 9.01 -3.01
CA ARG A 164 14.73 7.82 -2.86
C ARG A 164 16.20 8.20 -2.76
N ILE A 165 16.64 9.09 -3.65
CA ILE A 165 18.03 9.53 -3.78
C ILE A 165 18.23 10.74 -2.88
N ALA A 166 19.20 10.66 -1.96
CA ALA A 166 19.51 11.79 -1.11
C ALA A 166 20.45 12.79 -1.83
N PRO A 167 20.48 14.07 -1.41
CA PRO A 167 21.50 15.01 -1.83
C PRO A 167 22.92 14.47 -1.59
N ARG A 168 23.89 14.96 -2.36
CA ARG A 168 25.29 14.50 -2.28
C ARG A 168 25.82 14.67 -0.86
N GLY A 169 26.30 13.56 -0.27
CA GLY A 169 26.84 13.52 1.10
C GLY A 169 25.88 12.99 2.15
N GLU A 170 24.61 12.71 1.79
CA GLU A 170 23.63 12.07 2.66
C GLU A 170 23.37 10.62 2.24
N ALA A 171 22.95 9.78 3.20
CA ALA A 171 22.49 8.43 2.91
C ALA A 171 21.10 8.49 2.23
N ASN A 172 20.95 7.73 1.13
CA ASN A 172 19.67 7.54 0.45
C ASN A 172 18.56 7.20 1.44
N ARG A 173 17.36 7.74 1.21
CA ARG A 173 16.31 7.73 2.23
C ARG A 173 15.54 6.42 2.24
N CYS A 174 14.83 6.14 1.14
CA CYS A 174 13.87 5.06 1.03
C CYS A 174 14.28 4.01 -0.04
N VAL A 175 15.59 3.80 -0.21
CA VAL A 175 16.14 2.72 -1.05
C VAL A 175 16.14 1.39 -0.31
N PRO A 176 16.01 0.25 -1.02
CA PRO A 176 16.55 -1.04 -0.57
C PRO A 176 17.97 -0.96 -0.03
#